data_AF-A0A2V6MLD7-F1
#
_entry.id   AF-A0A2V6MLD7-F1
#
_cell.length_a   1.000
_cell.length_b   1.000
_cell.length_c   1.000
_cell.angle_alpha   90.00
_cell.angle_beta   90.00
_cell.angle_gamma   90.00
#
_symmetry.space_group_name_H-M   'P 1'
#
loop_
_entity.id
_entity.type
_entity.pdbx_description
1 polymer ?
#
loop_
_entity_poly.entity_id
_entity_poly.type
_entity_poly.pdbx_seq_one_letter_code
_entity_poly.pdbx_strand_id
1 'polypeptide(L)'
;PRNFFTLQQIALSYLYLGRYSESIAALDRALSIVPDNVETRTARGLYYLCWKADAQPLHQTIDSILGQGPSAIAPAADTWFACALAERDAAAAERALVALGDNPSWGESTIYLSRSFGEGLLARMTKDEARARIAFEAARAQQEKRVQAQPDYGPALCVLAMIDAGLGRKELALEEGHRAIALTPMEKDVNTGSRVIQYFAITSAWAGDKELALRQLETGLRAPDASLLLSYGALKLLPFWDPLRGDPRFEKIVTSLAPK
;
A
#
# COMPACT_ATOMS: atom_id res chain seq x y z
N PRO A 1 -29.20 3.48 -2.31
CA PRO A 1 -28.73 2.33 -3.12
C PRO A 1 -28.81 0.99 -2.36
N ARG A 2 -29.40 -0.04 -3.00
CA ARG A 2 -29.41 -1.46 -2.55
C ARG A 2 -28.57 -2.37 -3.46
N ASN A 3 -27.77 -1.79 -4.36
CA ASN A 3 -26.89 -2.54 -5.25
C ASN A 3 -25.51 -2.71 -4.57
N PHE A 4 -25.04 -3.96 -4.48
CA PHE A 4 -23.78 -4.32 -3.83
C PHE A 4 -22.58 -3.58 -4.42
N PHE A 5 -22.40 -3.64 -5.75
CA PHE A 5 -21.30 -3.00 -6.44
C PHE A 5 -21.30 -1.48 -6.25
N THR A 6 -22.47 -0.84 -6.36
CA THR A 6 -22.59 0.61 -6.12
C THR A 6 -22.16 0.99 -4.69
N LEU A 7 -22.45 0.17 -3.69
CA LEU A 7 -22.03 0.44 -2.31
C LEU A 7 -20.52 0.31 -2.14
N GLN A 8 -19.87 -0.64 -2.83
CA GLN A 8 -18.41 -0.73 -2.86
C GLN A 8 -17.77 0.51 -3.50
N GLN A 9 -18.32 1.00 -4.61
CA GLN A 9 -17.83 2.22 -5.25
C GLN A 9 -18.00 3.48 -4.37
N ILE A 10 -19.11 3.57 -3.64
CA ILE A 10 -19.33 4.62 -2.64
C ILE A 10 -18.30 4.51 -1.51
N ALA A 11 -18.02 3.29 -1.02
CA ALA A 11 -17.01 3.08 0.01
C ALA A 11 -15.62 3.53 -0.45
N LEU A 12 -15.22 3.18 -1.67
CA LEU A 12 -13.96 3.63 -2.29
C LEU A 12 -13.90 5.16 -2.42
N SER A 13 -15.01 5.79 -2.82
CA SER A 13 -15.08 7.25 -2.91
C SER A 13 -14.87 7.93 -1.56
N TYR A 14 -15.48 7.41 -0.49
CA TYR A 14 -15.23 7.92 0.87
C TYR A 14 -13.79 7.65 1.34
N LEU A 15 -13.23 6.49 0.98
CA LEU A 15 -11.85 6.15 1.32
C LEU A 15 -10.87 7.16 0.72
N TYR A 16 -11.02 7.51 -0.56
CA TYR A 16 -10.16 8.50 -1.22
C TYR A 16 -10.35 9.92 -0.68
N LEU A 17 -11.40 10.18 0.10
CA LEU A 17 -11.57 11.42 0.86
C LEU A 17 -11.06 11.31 2.31
N GLY A 18 -10.44 10.19 2.69
CA GLY A 18 -10.00 9.92 4.07
C GLY A 18 -11.16 9.70 5.05
N ARG A 19 -12.39 9.52 4.56
CA ARG A 19 -13.61 9.38 5.36
C ARG A 19 -13.86 7.92 5.74
N TYR A 20 -12.97 7.40 6.60
CA TYR A 20 -12.96 5.98 6.99
C TYR A 20 -14.28 5.50 7.60
N SER A 21 -14.93 6.29 8.46
CA SER A 21 -16.22 5.93 9.07
C SER A 21 -17.30 5.69 8.03
N GLU A 22 -17.44 6.59 7.05
CA GLU A 22 -18.45 6.50 6.00
C GLU A 22 -18.11 5.41 4.98
N SER A 23 -16.82 5.19 4.70
CA SER A 23 -16.35 4.09 3.88
C SER A 23 -16.74 2.73 4.50
N ILE A 24 -16.41 2.53 5.78
CA ILE A 24 -16.75 1.31 6.52
C ILE A 24 -18.27 1.11 6.60
N ALA A 25 -19.04 2.17 6.87
CA ALA A 25 -20.50 2.09 6.91
C ALA A 25 -21.11 1.70 5.54
N ALA A 26 -20.51 2.14 4.43
CA ALA A 26 -20.92 1.72 3.10
C ALA A 26 -20.59 0.24 2.84
N LEU A 27 -19.43 -0.25 3.30
CA LEU A 27 -19.07 -1.67 3.23
C LEU A 27 -19.98 -2.53 4.11
N ASP A 28 -20.34 -2.09 5.32
CA ASP A 28 -21.30 -2.76 6.19
C ASP A 28 -22.65 -2.98 5.49
N ARG A 29 -23.11 -1.95 4.76
CA ARG A 29 -24.32 -2.05 3.96
C ARG A 29 -24.15 -2.99 2.77
N ALA A 30 -22.99 -3.04 2.13
CA ALA A 30 -22.70 -4.00 1.07
C ALA A 30 -22.75 -5.44 1.61
N LEU A 31 -22.12 -5.68 2.77
CA LEU A 31 -22.11 -6.98 3.45
C LEU A 31 -23.50 -7.41 3.95
N SER A 32 -24.41 -6.47 4.22
CA SER A 32 -25.82 -6.83 4.50
C SER A 32 -26.54 -7.47 3.29
N ILE A 33 -26.01 -7.29 2.07
CA ILE A 33 -26.56 -7.85 0.82
C ILE A 33 -25.79 -9.12 0.42
N VAL A 34 -24.45 -9.08 0.49
CA VAL A 34 -23.58 -10.23 0.18
C VAL A 34 -22.63 -10.47 1.37
N PRO A 35 -23.09 -11.18 2.42
CA PRO A 35 -22.34 -11.33 3.67
C PRO A 35 -20.98 -12.04 3.52
N ASP A 36 -20.91 -13.00 2.60
CA ASP A 36 -19.74 -13.87 2.44
C ASP A 36 -18.71 -13.36 1.41
N ASN A 37 -18.86 -12.13 0.90
CA ASN A 37 -17.88 -11.58 -0.04
C ASN A 37 -16.54 -11.31 0.66
N VAL A 38 -15.55 -12.16 0.38
CA VAL A 38 -14.20 -12.18 0.98
C VAL A 38 -13.49 -10.83 0.83
N GLU A 39 -13.49 -10.24 -0.37
CA GLU A 39 -12.83 -8.96 -0.65
C GLU A 39 -13.45 -7.81 0.17
N THR A 40 -14.78 -7.73 0.27
CA THR A 40 -15.47 -6.67 1.01
C THR A 40 -15.25 -6.81 2.52
N ARG A 41 -15.27 -8.04 3.05
CA ARG A 41 -14.99 -8.31 4.47
C ARG A 41 -13.57 -7.89 4.84
N THR A 42 -12.59 -8.26 4.02
CA THR A 42 -11.18 -7.94 4.26
C THR A 42 -10.86 -6.47 4.00
N ALA A 43 -11.41 -5.85 2.95
CA ALA A 43 -11.28 -4.41 2.71
C ALA A 43 -11.81 -3.58 3.88
N ARG A 44 -12.96 -3.97 4.46
CA ARG A 44 -13.50 -3.34 5.68
C ARG A 44 -12.49 -3.41 6.84
N GLY A 45 -11.89 -4.58 7.05
CA GLY A 45 -10.86 -4.78 8.07
C GLY A 45 -9.60 -3.94 7.80
N LEU A 46 -9.14 -3.89 6.54
CA LEU A 46 -8.00 -3.08 6.13
C LEU A 46 -8.24 -1.58 6.36
N TYR A 47 -9.43 -1.08 6.04
CA TYR A 47 -9.76 0.32 6.25
C TYR A 47 -9.84 0.66 7.73
N TYR A 48 -10.31 -0.28 8.55
CA TYR A 48 -10.26 -0.12 10.01
C TYR A 48 -8.81 -0.11 10.53
N LEU A 49 -7.94 -0.99 10.03
CA LEU A 49 -6.51 -1.01 10.36
C LEU A 49 -5.86 0.33 9.98
N CYS A 50 -6.06 0.81 8.75
CA CYS A 50 -5.55 2.10 8.29
C CYS A 50 -6.08 3.28 9.11
N TRP A 51 -7.33 3.20 9.55
CA TRP A 51 -7.92 4.25 10.39
C TRP A 51 -7.37 4.21 11.83
N LYS A 52 -7.50 3.07 12.52
CA LYS A 52 -7.31 2.96 13.98
C LYS A 52 -5.94 2.43 14.40
N ALA A 53 -5.11 2.00 13.45
CA ALA A 53 -3.86 1.29 13.71
C ALA A 53 -4.07 0.05 14.61
N ASP A 54 -5.13 -0.71 14.32
CA ASP A 54 -5.46 -1.95 14.99
C ASP A 54 -5.68 -3.05 13.94
N ALA A 55 -4.80 -4.05 13.93
CA ALA A 55 -4.84 -5.16 12.99
C ALA A 55 -5.75 -6.30 13.45
N GLN A 56 -6.12 -6.36 14.74
CA GLN A 56 -6.82 -7.50 15.32
C GLN A 56 -8.16 -7.82 14.62
N PRO A 57 -9.03 -6.84 14.28
CA PRO A 57 -10.28 -7.15 13.59
C PRO A 57 -10.06 -7.71 12.18
N LEU A 58 -9.00 -7.26 11.48
CA LEU A 58 -8.65 -7.78 10.16
C LEU A 58 -8.10 -9.21 10.28
N HIS A 59 -7.21 -9.46 11.24
CA HIS A 59 -6.67 -10.79 11.54
C HIS A 59 -7.79 -11.80 11.79
N GLN A 60 -8.74 -11.47 12.68
CA GLN A 60 -9.88 -12.33 12.98
C GLN A 60 -10.74 -12.63 11.74
N THR A 61 -10.89 -11.65 10.85
CA THR A 61 -11.60 -11.82 9.59
C THR A 61 -10.85 -12.79 8.66
N ILE A 62 -9.53 -12.66 8.56
CA ILE A 62 -8.67 -13.55 7.77
C ILE A 62 -8.72 -14.98 8.31
N ASP A 63 -8.60 -15.17 9.62
CA ASP A 63 -8.69 -16.49 10.26
C ASP A 63 -10.04 -17.16 10.00
N SER A 64 -11.14 -16.38 10.10
CA SER A 64 -12.47 -16.87 9.78
C SER A 64 -12.59 -17.37 8.33
N ILE A 65 -11.93 -16.69 7.38
CA ILE A 65 -11.93 -17.08 5.96
C ILE A 65 -11.03 -18.30 5.75
N LEU A 66 -9.83 -18.33 6.33
CA LEU A 66 -8.90 -19.46 6.24
C LEU A 66 -9.50 -20.74 6.85
N GLY A 67 -10.34 -20.63 7.86
CA GLY A 67 -11.09 -21.75 8.44
C GLY A 67 -12.09 -22.41 7.48
N GLN A 68 -12.47 -21.74 6.39
CA GLN A 68 -13.32 -22.30 5.33
C GLN A 68 -12.51 -23.09 4.29
N GLY A 69 -11.18 -22.99 4.32
CA GLY A 69 -10.25 -23.65 3.44
C GLY A 69 -9.09 -22.74 3.03
N PRO A 70 -7.87 -23.26 2.84
CA PRO A 70 -6.70 -22.43 2.50
C PRO A 70 -6.84 -21.60 1.21
N SER A 71 -7.65 -22.05 0.26
CA SER A 71 -7.90 -21.34 -1.01
C SER A 71 -8.95 -20.24 -0.88
N ALA A 72 -9.74 -20.20 0.19
CA ALA A 72 -10.83 -19.23 0.35
C ALA A 72 -10.33 -17.78 0.44
N ILE A 73 -9.10 -17.57 0.91
CA ILE A 73 -8.48 -16.25 1.05
C ILE A 73 -7.90 -15.72 -0.27
N ALA A 74 -7.83 -16.52 -1.33
CA ALA A 74 -7.16 -16.13 -2.58
C ALA A 74 -7.61 -14.77 -3.15
N PRO A 75 -8.90 -14.37 -3.12
CA PRO A 75 -9.35 -13.06 -3.57
C PRO A 75 -8.83 -11.88 -2.75
N ALA A 76 -8.35 -12.11 -1.52
CA ALA A 76 -7.89 -11.09 -0.58
C ALA A 76 -6.49 -11.41 -0.02
N ALA A 77 -5.68 -12.15 -0.78
CA ALA A 77 -4.35 -12.55 -0.35
C ALA A 77 -3.39 -11.36 -0.20
N ASP A 78 -3.60 -10.28 -0.95
CA ASP A 78 -2.91 -8.98 -0.81
C ASP A 78 -3.24 -8.31 0.54
N THR A 79 -4.51 -8.33 0.93
CA THR A 79 -4.97 -7.77 2.21
C THR A 79 -4.49 -8.63 3.39
N TRP A 80 -4.44 -9.95 3.21
CA TRP A 80 -3.79 -10.84 4.18
C TRP A 80 -2.30 -10.52 4.32
N PHE A 81 -1.60 -10.32 3.20
CA PHE A 81 -0.19 -9.92 3.22
C PHE A 81 0.00 -8.58 3.96
N ALA A 82 -0.85 -7.58 3.70
CA ALA A 82 -0.83 -6.30 4.41
C ALA A 82 -1.04 -6.44 5.93
N CYS A 83 -1.97 -7.29 6.35
CA CYS A 83 -2.20 -7.59 7.77
C CYS A 83 -0.95 -8.20 8.41
N ALA A 84 -0.37 -9.22 7.77
CA ALA A 84 0.83 -9.90 8.25
C ALA A 84 2.02 -8.94 8.35
N LEU A 85 2.18 -8.01 7.40
CA LEU A 85 3.21 -6.97 7.46
C LEU A 85 2.97 -5.99 8.64
N ALA A 86 1.72 -5.62 8.92
CA ALA A 86 1.38 -4.75 10.04
C ALA A 86 1.71 -5.42 11.39
N GLU A 87 1.47 -6.72 11.49
CA GLU A 87 1.72 -7.54 12.69
C GLU A 87 3.16 -8.05 12.81
N ARG A 88 3.97 -7.85 11.76
CA ARG A 88 5.34 -8.40 11.66
C ARG A 88 5.38 -9.93 11.71
N ASP A 89 4.29 -10.58 11.29
CA ASP A 89 4.23 -12.04 11.16
C ASP A 89 4.80 -12.48 9.81
N ALA A 90 6.09 -12.81 9.82
CA ALA A 90 6.79 -13.30 8.64
C ALA A 90 6.18 -14.59 8.07
N ALA A 91 5.73 -15.51 8.94
CA ALA A 91 5.20 -16.79 8.50
C ALA A 91 3.83 -16.59 7.82
N ALA A 92 2.97 -15.74 8.36
CA ALA A 92 1.71 -15.37 7.70
C ALA A 92 1.97 -14.63 6.38
N ALA A 93 2.95 -13.73 6.34
CA ALA A 93 3.30 -13.01 5.13
C ALA A 93 3.80 -13.94 4.01
N GLU A 94 4.60 -14.97 4.34
CA GLU A 94 5.02 -16.00 3.38
C GLU A 94 3.82 -16.78 2.83
N ARG A 95 2.90 -17.21 3.70
CA ARG A 95 1.69 -17.93 3.25
C ARG A 95 0.80 -17.05 2.38
N ALA A 96 0.68 -15.75 2.69
CA ALA A 96 -0.06 -14.80 1.89
C ALA A 96 0.56 -14.61 0.50
N LEU A 97 1.89 -14.52 0.40
CA LEU A 97 2.62 -14.48 -0.89
C LEU A 97 2.43 -15.76 -1.71
N VAL A 98 2.30 -16.93 -1.07
CA VAL A 98 1.94 -18.17 -1.78
C VAL A 98 0.50 -18.09 -2.31
N ALA A 99 -0.45 -17.66 -1.48
CA ALA A 99 -1.86 -17.53 -1.87
C ALA A 99 -2.10 -16.47 -2.95
N LEU A 100 -1.26 -15.44 -3.02
CA LEU A 100 -1.30 -14.40 -4.07
C LEU A 100 -1.13 -14.98 -5.48
N GLY A 101 -0.36 -16.06 -5.66
CA GLY A 101 -0.06 -16.57 -7.00
C GLY A 101 0.69 -15.53 -7.83
N ASP A 102 0.16 -15.16 -9.00
CA ASP A 102 0.74 -14.11 -9.87
C ASP A 102 0.12 -12.72 -9.64
N ASN A 103 -0.81 -12.60 -8.69
CA ASN A 103 -1.45 -11.33 -8.38
C ASN A 103 -0.48 -10.35 -7.68
N PRO A 104 -0.71 -9.03 -7.81
CA PRO A 104 0.10 -8.03 -7.12
C PRO A 104 -0.01 -8.18 -5.60
N SER A 105 1.09 -7.94 -4.88
CA SER A 105 1.13 -7.96 -3.42
C SER A 105 0.46 -6.74 -2.77
N TRP A 106 0.24 -5.69 -3.56
CA TRP A 106 -0.49 -4.49 -3.17
C TRP A 106 -1.02 -3.78 -4.41
N GLY A 107 -2.25 -3.28 -4.34
CA GLY A 107 -2.86 -2.44 -5.37
C GLY A 107 -3.56 -1.24 -4.76
N GLU A 108 -3.26 -0.04 -5.26
CA GLU A 108 -3.97 1.17 -4.87
C GLU A 108 -4.11 2.11 -6.08
N SER A 109 -5.31 2.17 -6.64
CA SER A 109 -5.61 2.89 -7.89
C SER A 109 -4.72 2.43 -9.05
N THR A 110 -3.79 3.26 -9.50
CA THR A 110 -2.87 2.98 -10.62
C THR A 110 -1.53 2.40 -10.19
N ILE A 111 -1.26 2.31 -8.89
CA ILE A 111 -0.01 1.74 -8.36
C ILE A 111 -0.24 0.29 -7.95
N TYR A 112 0.48 -0.61 -8.62
CA TYR A 112 0.47 -2.05 -8.34
C TYR A 112 1.89 -2.53 -8.07
N LEU A 113 2.09 -3.13 -6.90
CA LEU A 113 3.36 -3.72 -6.49
C LEU A 113 3.31 -5.22 -6.78
N SER A 114 4.26 -5.73 -7.55
CA SER A 114 4.26 -7.15 -7.94
C SER A 114 4.43 -8.08 -6.74
N ARG A 115 4.19 -9.37 -6.92
CA ARG A 115 4.55 -10.38 -5.91
C ARG A 115 6.03 -10.31 -5.53
N SER A 116 6.94 -10.17 -6.50
CA SER A 116 8.38 -10.07 -6.23
C SER A 116 8.74 -8.81 -5.44
N PHE A 117 7.99 -7.72 -5.60
CA PHE A 117 8.12 -6.56 -4.71
C PHE A 117 7.74 -6.94 -3.27
N GLY A 118 6.63 -7.65 -3.08
CA GLY A 118 6.18 -8.13 -1.77
C GLY A 118 7.19 -9.08 -1.12
N GLU A 119 7.79 -9.98 -1.89
CA GLU A 119 8.88 -10.85 -1.43
C GLU A 119 10.09 -10.04 -0.95
N GLY A 120 10.46 -8.98 -1.68
CA GLY A 120 11.53 -8.06 -1.28
C GLY A 120 11.20 -7.29 -0.01
N LEU A 121 9.96 -6.82 0.13
CA LEU A 121 9.50 -6.12 1.32
C LEU A 121 9.47 -7.03 2.56
N LEU A 122 9.00 -8.27 2.40
CA LEU A 122 9.03 -9.28 3.46
C LEU A 122 10.47 -9.58 3.89
N ALA A 123 11.36 -9.86 2.94
CA ALA A 123 12.76 -10.14 3.24
C ALA A 123 13.44 -8.97 3.95
N ARG A 124 13.12 -7.73 3.56
CA ARG A 124 13.62 -6.55 4.25
C ARG A 124 13.05 -6.42 5.67
N MET A 125 11.76 -6.72 5.87
CA MET A 125 11.12 -6.74 7.20
C MET A 125 11.81 -7.75 8.13
N THR A 126 12.23 -8.90 7.59
CA THR A 126 12.96 -9.94 8.34
C THR A 126 14.49 -9.75 8.34
N LYS A 127 14.99 -8.63 7.81
CA LYS A 127 16.42 -8.28 7.71
C LYS A 127 17.27 -9.30 6.93
N ASP A 128 16.66 -10.00 5.97
CA ASP A 128 17.35 -10.86 5.02
C ASP A 128 17.71 -10.05 3.77
N GLU A 129 18.85 -9.36 3.81
CA GLU A 129 19.30 -8.47 2.73
C GLU A 129 19.55 -9.21 1.41
N ALA A 130 20.04 -10.45 1.47
CA ALA A 130 20.32 -11.25 0.30
C ALA A 130 19.01 -11.61 -0.43
N ARG A 131 18.01 -12.12 0.30
CA ARG A 131 16.69 -12.43 -0.26
C ARG A 131 15.97 -11.16 -0.73
N ALA A 132 16.11 -10.05 0.01
CA ALA A 132 15.53 -8.77 -0.39
C ALA A 132 16.09 -8.29 -1.73
N ARG A 133 17.42 -8.32 -1.90
CA ARG A 133 18.09 -7.94 -3.15
C ARG A 133 17.64 -8.81 -4.33
N ILE A 134 17.60 -10.12 -4.15
CA ILE A 134 17.15 -11.06 -5.21
C ILE A 134 15.72 -10.73 -5.65
N ALA A 135 14.81 -10.58 -4.69
CA ALA A 135 13.41 -10.31 -4.97
C ALA A 135 13.18 -8.93 -5.61
N PHE A 136 13.89 -7.89 -5.15
CA PHE A 136 13.79 -6.56 -5.77
C PHE A 136 14.41 -6.51 -7.17
N GLU A 137 15.51 -7.22 -7.47
CA GLU A 137 16.02 -7.33 -8.86
C GLU A 137 15.01 -8.03 -9.78
N ALA A 138 14.34 -9.08 -9.29
CA ALA A 138 13.27 -9.76 -10.03
C ALA A 138 12.08 -8.82 -10.28
N ALA A 139 11.66 -8.05 -9.27
CA ALA A 139 10.63 -7.03 -9.41
C ALA A 139 11.04 -5.95 -10.42
N ARG A 140 12.31 -5.53 -10.39
CA ARG A 140 12.85 -4.51 -11.29
C ARG A 140 12.78 -4.97 -12.74
N ALA A 141 13.22 -6.20 -13.03
CA ALA A 141 13.20 -6.76 -14.38
C ALA A 141 11.77 -6.86 -14.96
N GLN A 142 10.77 -7.13 -14.11
CA GLN A 142 9.36 -7.10 -14.53
C GLN A 142 8.87 -5.68 -14.79
N GLN A 143 9.20 -4.74 -13.89
CA GLN A 143 8.73 -3.36 -13.96
C GLN A 143 9.38 -2.57 -15.10
N GLU A 144 10.65 -2.83 -15.40
CA GLU A 144 11.38 -2.21 -16.51
C GLU A 144 10.73 -2.51 -17.86
N LYS A 145 10.21 -3.73 -18.08
CA LYS A 145 9.42 -4.07 -19.26
C LYS A 145 8.15 -3.23 -19.39
N ARG A 146 7.49 -2.94 -18.26
CA ARG A 146 6.28 -2.07 -18.24
C ARG A 146 6.63 -0.62 -18.58
N VAL A 147 7.74 -0.11 -18.04
CA VAL A 147 8.25 1.22 -18.37
C VAL A 147 8.66 1.32 -19.84
N GLN A 148 9.33 0.32 -20.39
CA GLN A 148 9.68 0.29 -21.81
C GLN A 148 8.45 0.27 -22.73
N ALA A 149 7.40 -0.47 -22.35
CA ALA A 149 6.15 -0.50 -23.11
C ALA A 149 5.36 0.81 -23.01
N GLN A 150 5.53 1.57 -21.92
CA GLN A 150 4.79 2.80 -21.63
C GLN A 150 5.72 3.86 -21.00
N PRO A 151 6.66 4.44 -21.77
CA PRO A 151 7.72 5.30 -21.23
C PRO A 151 7.22 6.63 -20.64
N ASP A 152 6.01 7.05 -21.02
CA ASP A 152 5.37 8.27 -20.54
C ASP A 152 4.30 8.02 -19.48
N TYR A 153 4.16 6.78 -19.01
CA TYR A 153 3.21 6.43 -17.96
C TYR A 153 3.86 6.54 -16.57
N GLY A 154 3.63 7.68 -15.92
CA GLY A 154 4.22 8.02 -14.61
C GLY A 154 4.09 6.95 -13.51
N PRO A 155 2.93 6.28 -13.31
CA PRO A 155 2.79 5.24 -12.29
C PRO A 155 3.76 4.08 -12.46
N ALA A 156 4.11 3.70 -13.70
CA ALA A 156 5.10 2.65 -13.92
C ALA A 156 6.51 3.08 -13.48
N LEU A 157 6.89 4.33 -13.75
CA LEU A 157 8.15 4.90 -13.27
C LEU A 157 8.17 5.08 -11.74
N CYS A 158 7.05 5.43 -11.13
CA CYS A 158 6.91 5.55 -9.68
C CYS A 158 7.23 4.23 -8.97
N VAL A 159 6.71 3.11 -9.47
CA VAL A 159 7.01 1.77 -8.92
C VAL A 159 8.47 1.38 -9.18
N LEU A 160 9.03 1.70 -10.35
CA LEU A 160 10.44 1.42 -10.66
C LEU A 160 11.36 2.16 -9.66
N ALA A 161 11.08 3.43 -9.41
CA ALA A 161 11.79 4.26 -8.45
C ALA A 161 11.79 3.64 -7.04
N MET A 162 10.65 3.12 -6.57
CA MET A 162 10.60 2.43 -5.27
C MET A 162 11.47 1.17 -5.23
N ILE A 163 11.49 0.40 -6.32
CA ILE A 163 12.30 -0.81 -6.42
C ILE A 163 13.79 -0.44 -6.39
N ASP A 164 14.19 0.55 -7.19
CA ASP A 164 15.57 1.01 -7.22
C ASP A 164 16.00 1.64 -5.88
N ALA A 165 15.10 2.32 -5.16
CA ALA A 165 15.35 2.73 -3.78
C ALA A 165 15.54 1.54 -2.83
N GLY A 166 14.71 0.49 -2.97
CA GLY A 166 14.85 -0.77 -2.23
C GLY A 166 16.16 -1.53 -2.51
N LEU A 167 16.74 -1.32 -3.69
CA LEU A 167 18.06 -1.85 -4.09
C LEU A 167 19.23 -0.95 -3.66
N GLY A 168 18.96 0.19 -3.02
CA GLY A 168 19.98 1.15 -2.60
C GLY A 168 20.51 2.04 -3.72
N ARG A 169 19.84 2.09 -4.88
CA ARG A 169 20.24 2.91 -6.05
C ARG A 169 19.62 4.29 -5.93
N LYS A 170 20.09 5.05 -4.94
CA LYS A 170 19.50 6.33 -4.50
C LYS A 170 19.28 7.32 -5.65
N GLU A 171 20.32 7.65 -6.39
CA GLU A 171 20.28 8.72 -7.41
C GLU A 171 19.27 8.37 -8.51
N LEU A 172 19.31 7.11 -8.97
CA LEU A 172 18.39 6.59 -9.98
C LEU A 172 16.94 6.64 -9.50
N ALA A 173 16.68 6.17 -8.28
CA ALA A 173 15.35 6.17 -7.70
C ALA A 173 14.74 7.57 -7.57
N LEU A 174 15.55 8.56 -7.19
CA LEU A 174 15.09 9.94 -7.08
C LEU A 174 14.83 10.56 -8.45
N GLU A 175 15.69 10.32 -9.44
CA GLU A 175 15.49 10.77 -10.82
C GLU A 175 14.20 10.20 -11.42
N GLU A 176 14.01 8.89 -11.33
CA GLU A 176 12.82 8.20 -11.83
C GLU A 176 11.54 8.69 -11.14
N GLY A 177 11.60 8.90 -9.82
CA GLY A 177 10.46 9.40 -9.04
C GLY A 177 10.09 10.85 -9.40
N HIS A 178 11.08 11.72 -9.59
CA HIS A 178 10.83 13.09 -10.08
C HIS A 178 10.23 13.08 -11.49
N ARG A 179 10.73 12.22 -12.37
CA ARG A 179 10.17 12.06 -13.72
C ARG A 179 8.73 11.53 -13.67
N ALA A 180 8.43 10.58 -12.78
CA ALA A 180 7.08 10.09 -12.58
C ALA A 180 6.11 11.22 -12.20
N ILE A 181 6.50 12.10 -11.27
CA ILE A 181 5.72 13.28 -10.88
C ILE A 181 5.53 14.23 -12.06
N ALA A 182 6.59 14.51 -12.82
CA ALA A 182 6.51 15.41 -13.99
C ALA A 182 5.58 14.89 -15.10
N LEU A 183 5.49 13.57 -15.26
CA LEU A 183 4.59 12.92 -16.23
C LEU A 183 3.13 12.84 -15.74
N THR A 184 2.87 13.06 -14.45
CA THR A 184 1.53 12.97 -13.85
C THR A 184 1.14 14.29 -13.15
N PRO A 185 1.08 15.41 -13.90
CA PRO A 185 0.67 16.69 -13.33
C PRO A 185 -0.76 16.57 -12.78
N MET A 186 -0.94 16.96 -11.52
CA MET A 186 -2.22 16.85 -10.81
C MET A 186 -3.34 17.63 -11.49
N GLU A 187 -3.00 18.69 -12.23
CA GLU A 187 -3.96 19.50 -12.99
C GLU A 187 -4.63 18.72 -14.12
N LYS A 188 -3.99 17.65 -14.62
CA LYS A 188 -4.54 16.78 -15.67
C LYS A 188 -5.21 15.54 -15.10
N ASP A 189 -4.62 14.95 -14.06
CA ASP A 189 -5.14 13.76 -13.39
C ASP A 189 -4.84 13.84 -11.90
N VAL A 190 -5.81 14.33 -11.14
CA VAL A 190 -5.66 14.52 -9.70
C VAL A 190 -5.50 13.20 -8.96
N ASN A 191 -6.18 12.14 -9.42
CA ASN A 191 -6.18 10.85 -8.74
C ASN A 191 -4.80 10.18 -8.89
N THR A 192 -4.29 10.11 -10.12
CA THR A 192 -2.98 9.53 -10.40
C THR A 192 -1.85 10.41 -9.88
N GLY A 193 -1.94 11.73 -10.07
CA GLY A 193 -0.91 12.67 -9.60
C GLY A 193 -0.75 12.65 -8.08
N SER A 194 -1.86 12.60 -7.33
CA SER A 194 -1.84 12.45 -5.86
C SER A 194 -1.11 11.16 -5.48
N ARG A 195 -1.46 10.04 -6.12
CA ARG A 195 -0.88 8.72 -5.84
C ARG A 195 0.64 8.69 -6.06
N VAL A 196 1.12 9.26 -7.18
CA VAL A 196 2.55 9.28 -7.50
C VAL A 196 3.35 10.11 -6.49
N ILE A 197 2.84 11.27 -6.07
CA ILE A 197 3.47 12.11 -5.05
C ILE A 197 3.58 11.37 -3.71
N GLN A 198 2.51 10.69 -3.31
CA GLN A 198 2.43 9.96 -2.05
C GLN A 198 3.42 8.79 -2.00
N TYR A 199 3.51 8.03 -3.09
CA TYR A 199 4.45 6.92 -3.19
C TYR A 199 5.91 7.40 -3.33
N PHE A 200 6.15 8.57 -3.91
CA PHE A 200 7.49 9.18 -3.94
C PHE A 200 8.02 9.54 -2.54
N ALA A 201 7.14 9.82 -1.57
CA ALA A 201 7.56 9.97 -0.18
C ALA A 201 8.18 8.67 0.39
N ILE A 202 7.61 7.52 0.03
CA ILE A 202 8.14 6.21 0.40
C ILE A 202 9.48 5.95 -0.30
N THR A 203 9.56 6.23 -1.61
CA THR A 203 10.82 6.15 -2.37
C THR A 203 11.93 6.96 -1.70
N SER A 204 11.63 8.22 -1.33
CA SER A 204 12.58 9.11 -0.66
C SER A 204 13.04 8.55 0.69
N ALA A 205 12.13 7.96 1.46
CA ALA A 205 12.46 7.32 2.74
C ALA A 205 13.39 6.11 2.54
N TRP A 206 13.13 5.28 1.54
CA TRP A 206 13.92 4.09 1.23
C TRP A 206 15.28 4.44 0.62
N ALA A 207 15.35 5.55 -0.13
CA ALA A 207 16.59 6.11 -0.65
C ALA A 207 17.47 6.76 0.45
N GLY A 208 17.03 6.76 1.71
CA GLY A 208 17.76 7.30 2.85
C GLY A 208 17.76 8.83 2.96
N ASP A 209 17.00 9.54 2.11
CA ASP A 209 16.87 11.00 2.17
C ASP A 209 15.72 11.40 3.09
N LYS A 210 15.99 11.41 4.41
CA LYS A 210 14.97 11.68 5.43
C LYS A 210 14.34 13.07 5.30
N GLU A 211 15.11 14.08 4.94
CA GLU A 211 14.61 15.45 4.76
C GLU A 211 13.64 15.54 3.58
N LEU A 212 14.00 14.93 2.45
CA LEU A 212 13.11 14.85 1.30
C LEU A 212 11.86 14.02 1.62
N ALA A 213 12.03 12.88 2.28
CA ALA A 213 10.94 11.98 2.64
C ALA A 213 9.89 12.66 3.53
N LEU A 214 10.32 13.39 4.56
CA LEU A 214 9.41 14.12 5.45
C LEU A 214 8.67 15.23 4.72
N ARG A 215 9.37 16.02 3.87
CA ARG A 215 8.72 17.04 3.04
C ARG A 215 7.69 16.44 2.10
N GLN A 216 8.03 15.34 1.43
CA GLN A 216 7.12 14.68 0.50
C GLN A 216 5.96 13.96 1.19
N LEU A 217 6.18 13.45 2.41
CA LEU A 217 5.11 12.92 3.23
C LEU A 217 4.09 14.01 3.57
N GLU A 218 4.53 15.20 3.99
CA GLU A 218 3.63 16.33 4.22
C GLU A 218 2.91 16.77 2.95
N THR A 219 3.60 16.83 1.81
CA THR A 219 2.97 17.14 0.51
C THR A 219 1.91 16.10 0.15
N GLY A 220 2.23 14.82 0.30
CA GLY A 220 1.31 13.71 0.02
C GLY A 220 0.10 13.67 0.95
N LEU A 221 0.24 14.11 2.21
CA LEU A 221 -0.87 14.26 3.16
C LEU A 221 -1.80 15.44 2.82
N ARG A 222 -1.31 16.43 2.06
CA ARG A 222 -2.10 17.56 1.56
C ARG A 222 -2.70 17.31 0.18
N ALA A 223 -2.39 16.18 -0.46
CA ALA A 223 -2.95 15.82 -1.74
C ALA A 223 -4.48 15.60 -1.64
N PRO A 224 -5.26 15.95 -2.69
CA PRO A 224 -6.72 15.82 -2.67
C PRO A 224 -7.22 14.39 -2.42
N ASP A 225 -6.55 13.40 -3.01
CA ASP A 225 -6.88 11.98 -2.80
C ASP A 225 -6.05 11.40 -1.65
N ALA A 226 -6.73 10.83 -0.68
CA ALA A 226 -6.11 10.11 0.43
C ALA A 226 -5.48 8.78 -0.02
N SER A 227 -4.40 8.40 0.66
CA SER A 227 -3.76 7.10 0.51
C SER A 227 -3.88 6.26 1.77
N LEU A 228 -4.18 4.97 1.58
CA LEU A 228 -4.04 3.94 2.59
C LEU A 228 -2.61 3.89 3.13
N LEU A 229 -1.58 4.04 2.31
CA LEU A 229 -0.18 4.00 2.75
C LEU A 229 0.26 5.24 3.54
N LEU A 230 -0.48 6.35 3.49
CA LEU A 230 -0.23 7.54 4.31
C LEU A 230 -1.24 7.67 5.47
N SER A 231 -2.09 6.66 5.66
CA SER A 231 -3.02 6.60 6.79
C SER A 231 -2.29 6.48 8.14
N TYR A 232 -2.96 6.88 9.22
CA TYR A 232 -2.43 6.73 10.59
C TYR A 232 -1.93 5.30 10.85
N GLY A 233 -2.74 4.29 10.51
CA GLY A 233 -2.40 2.89 10.67
C GLY A 233 -1.22 2.45 9.83
N ALA A 234 -1.14 2.89 8.57
CA ALA A 234 -0.02 2.54 7.71
C ALA A 234 1.30 3.14 8.19
N LEU A 235 1.33 4.42 8.55
CA LEU A 235 2.54 5.06 9.07
C LEU A 235 3.02 4.37 10.36
N LYS A 236 2.09 3.99 11.24
CA LYS A 236 2.38 3.38 12.53
C LYS A 236 2.79 1.91 12.44
N LEU A 237 2.17 1.12 11.57
CA LEU A 237 2.31 -0.33 11.57
C LEU A 237 3.13 -0.86 10.39
N LEU A 238 2.91 -0.36 9.17
CA LEU A 238 3.47 -1.00 7.98
C LEU A 238 4.98 -0.72 7.77
N PRO A 239 5.75 -1.72 7.28
CA PRO A 239 7.20 -1.65 7.11
C PRO A 239 7.69 -0.67 6.04
N PHE A 240 6.79 -0.08 5.27
CA PHE A 240 7.15 0.97 4.31
C PHE A 240 7.79 2.19 5.00
N TRP A 241 7.43 2.46 6.25
CA TRP A 241 7.83 3.65 6.98
C TRP A 241 8.89 3.41 8.06
N ASP A 242 9.38 2.18 8.20
CA ASP A 242 10.45 1.83 9.13
C ASP A 242 11.67 2.77 9.06
N PRO A 243 12.14 3.23 7.87
CA PRO A 243 13.29 4.13 7.79
C PRO A 243 13.11 5.50 8.47
N LEU A 244 11.87 5.94 8.69
CA LEU A 244 11.56 7.24 9.33
C LEU A 244 11.22 7.12 10.82
N ARG A 245 10.92 5.92 11.32
CA ARG A 245 10.55 5.71 12.72
C ARG A 245 11.68 6.12 13.65
N GLY A 246 11.31 6.77 14.75
CA GLY A 246 12.25 7.37 15.71
C GLY A 246 12.74 8.78 15.33
N ASP A 247 12.44 9.29 14.13
CA ASP A 247 12.60 10.74 13.85
C ASP A 247 11.45 11.52 14.53
N PRO A 248 11.73 12.47 15.44
CA PRO A 248 10.68 13.21 16.16
C PRO A 248 9.67 13.93 15.26
N ARG A 249 10.08 14.33 14.04
CA ARG A 249 9.20 15.00 13.07
C ARG A 249 8.23 14.01 12.45
N PHE A 250 8.70 12.80 12.13
CA PHE A 250 7.83 11.71 11.67
C PHE A 250 6.81 11.35 12.75
N GLU A 251 7.25 11.14 14.00
CA GLU A 251 6.35 10.78 15.10
C GLU A 251 5.29 11.86 15.37
N LYS A 252 5.66 13.14 15.19
CA LYS A 252 4.71 14.25 15.25
C LYS A 252 3.65 14.19 14.13
N ILE A 253 4.05 13.85 12.90
CA ILE A 253 3.12 13.63 11.78
C ILE A 253 2.19 12.46 12.10
N VAL A 254 2.72 11.33 12.57
CA VAL A 254 1.89 10.17 12.93
C VAL A 254 0.88 10.52 14.02
N THR A 255 1.32 11.23 15.07
CA THR A 255 0.45 11.63 16.18
C THR A 255 -0.66 12.59 15.74
N SER A 256 -0.39 13.49 14.78
CA SER A 256 -1.40 14.43 14.29
C SER A 256 -2.52 13.76 13.48
N LEU A 257 -2.25 12.58 12.93
CA LEU A 257 -3.21 11.76 12.17
C LEU A 257 -4.01 10.79 13.06
N ALA A 258 -3.68 10.68 14.35
CA ALA A 258 -4.38 9.79 15.25
C ALA A 258 -5.89 10.09 15.25
N PRO A 259 -6.76 9.08 15.11
CA PRO A 259 -8.19 9.26 15.17
C PRO A 259 -8.60 9.92 16.48
N LYS A 260 -9.42 10.96 16.36
CA LYS A 260 -10.09 11.58 17.51
C LYS A 260 -11.23 10.71 18.00
#